data_AF-A0A645F7R0-F1
#
_entry.id   AF-A0A645F7R0-F1
#
_cell.length_a   1.000
_cell.length_b   1.000
_cell.length_c   1.000
_cell.angle_alpha   90.00
_cell.angle_beta   90.00
_cell.angle_gamma   90.00
#
_symmetry.space_group_name_H-M   'P 1'
#
loop_
_entity.id
_entity.type
_entity.pdbx_description
1 polymer ?
#
loop_
_entity_poly.entity_id
_entity_poly.type
_entity_poly.pdbx_seq_one_letter_code
_entity_poly.pdbx_strand_id
1 'polypeptide(L)'
;MIDYIRIGRFEFEENGESCAFVEWSAKGIRRLINRAANQNLIAATSNSFTAITKRLSEEKKLAIREIFLKLSTSSISTEEEWKQIIPILEDILKEFELTVNDKTKKFLLWTNETVLSDIDQGTMPQALPNHYVYQEKEGGRCVDLEFGSIHSVKGRTHLATLVLETYLRTHNMRAILKNLCANPPRSYGSNQSRLKCQYVAMTRAKALLCLAMPKEFVDITAQELLQKIGWTIKIVE
;
A
#
# COMPACT_ATOMS: atom_id res chain seq x y z
N MET A 1 -9.21 2.76 17.58
CA MET A 1 -9.73 1.62 16.78
C MET A 1 -10.75 2.11 15.76
N ILE A 2 -11.74 2.88 16.20
CA ILE A 2 -12.80 3.44 15.34
C ILE A 2 -12.28 4.18 14.09
N ASP A 3 -11.20 4.95 14.19
CA ASP A 3 -10.63 5.68 13.03
C ASP A 3 -10.20 4.74 11.89
N TYR A 4 -9.69 3.55 12.21
CA TYR A 4 -9.35 2.54 11.21
C TYR A 4 -10.58 2.10 10.42
N ILE A 5 -11.72 1.94 11.10
CA ILE A 5 -12.95 1.51 10.47
C ILE A 5 -13.56 2.66 9.65
N ARG A 6 -13.51 3.91 10.16
CA ARG A 6 -13.95 5.10 9.41
C ARG A 6 -13.14 5.30 8.13
N ILE A 7 -11.81 5.24 8.20
CA ILE A 7 -10.94 5.33 7.01
C ILE A 7 -11.27 4.20 6.02
N GLY A 8 -11.43 2.98 6.52
CA GLY A 8 -11.80 1.85 5.67
C GLY A 8 -13.16 2.03 4.96
N ARG A 9 -14.14 2.67 5.61
CA ARG A 9 -15.44 2.98 5.01
C ARG A 9 -15.37 4.11 4.00
N PHE A 10 -14.66 5.17 4.33
CA PHE A 10 -14.42 6.28 3.41
C PHE A 10 -13.77 5.77 2.10
N GLU A 11 -12.73 4.94 2.18
CA GLU A 11 -12.11 4.35 1.00
C GLU A 11 -13.02 3.37 0.23
N PHE A 12 -13.94 2.69 0.92
CA PHE A 12 -14.94 1.82 0.31
C PHE A 12 -16.02 2.60 -0.43
N GLU A 13 -16.48 3.72 0.14
CA GLU A 13 -17.48 4.60 -0.49
C GLU A 13 -16.92 5.29 -1.73
N GLU A 14 -15.65 5.71 -1.70
CA GLU A 14 -14.97 6.35 -2.84
C GLU A 14 -14.68 5.38 -4.00
N ASN A 15 -14.22 4.16 -3.70
CA ASN A 15 -13.69 3.25 -4.73
C ASN A 15 -14.59 2.03 -5.03
N GLY A 16 -15.60 1.76 -4.19
CA GLY A 16 -16.46 0.56 -4.28
C GLY A 16 -15.75 -0.76 -3.95
N GLU A 17 -14.45 -0.74 -3.61
CA GLU A 17 -13.65 -1.94 -3.36
C GLU A 17 -13.62 -2.30 -1.86
N SER A 18 -14.16 -3.47 -1.50
CA SER A 18 -14.15 -3.97 -0.11
C SER A 18 -12.75 -4.33 0.41
N CYS A 19 -11.77 -4.46 -0.49
CA CYS A 19 -10.38 -4.76 -0.15
C CYS A 19 -9.78 -3.71 0.80
N ALA A 20 -10.05 -2.43 0.52
CA ALA A 20 -9.56 -1.30 1.28
C ALA A 20 -10.13 -1.29 2.71
N PHE A 21 -11.44 -1.51 2.83
CA PHE A 21 -12.12 -1.67 4.11
C PHE A 21 -11.53 -2.80 4.95
N VAL A 22 -11.31 -3.97 4.35
CA VAL A 22 -10.75 -5.14 5.04
C VAL A 22 -9.31 -4.86 5.50
N GLU A 23 -8.48 -4.23 4.67
CA GLU A 23 -7.09 -3.97 5.04
C GLU A 23 -6.98 -2.94 6.18
N TRP A 24 -7.75 -1.84 6.14
CA TRP A 24 -7.77 -0.86 7.22
C TRP A 24 -8.33 -1.42 8.53
N SER A 25 -9.45 -2.14 8.45
CA SER A 25 -10.02 -2.84 9.61
C SER A 25 -9.02 -3.86 10.19
N ALA A 26 -8.29 -4.58 9.34
CA ALA A 26 -7.28 -5.54 9.76
C ALA A 26 -6.07 -4.86 10.41
N LYS A 27 -5.63 -3.69 9.95
CA LYS A 27 -4.59 -2.90 10.62
C LYS A 27 -5.02 -2.50 12.04
N GLY A 28 -6.28 -2.08 12.20
CA GLY A 28 -6.88 -1.76 13.50
C GLY A 28 -6.93 -2.97 14.43
N ILE A 29 -7.47 -4.09 13.96
CA ILE A 29 -7.59 -5.35 14.70
C ILE A 29 -6.20 -5.91 15.07
N ARG A 30 -5.21 -5.83 14.18
CA ARG A 30 -3.83 -6.22 14.49
C ARG A 30 -3.27 -5.42 15.67
N ARG A 31 -3.49 -4.10 15.68
CA ARG A 31 -3.07 -3.23 16.79
C ARG A 31 -3.84 -3.58 18.08
N LEU A 32 -5.12 -3.91 17.97
CA LEU A 32 -5.95 -4.38 19.09
C LEU A 32 -5.34 -5.64 19.73
N ILE A 33 -5.07 -6.66 18.91
CA ILE A 33 -4.50 -7.95 19.35
C ILE A 33 -3.13 -7.75 20.01
N ASN A 34 -2.22 -7.00 19.37
CA ASN A 34 -0.89 -6.76 19.93
C ASN A 34 -0.94 -5.95 21.25
N ARG A 35 -1.90 -5.03 21.39
CA ARG A 35 -2.12 -4.27 22.64
C ARG A 35 -2.69 -5.17 23.74
N ALA A 36 -3.64 -6.05 23.41
CA ALA A 36 -4.21 -7.01 24.34
C ALA A 36 -3.15 -8.00 24.84
N ALA A 37 -2.31 -8.51 23.93
CA ALA A 37 -1.22 -9.44 24.24
C ALA A 37 -0.03 -8.80 24.96
N ASN A 38 0.07 -7.46 25.03
CA ASN A 38 1.25 -6.72 25.48
C ASN A 38 2.57 -7.12 24.77
N GLN A 39 2.47 -7.76 23.60
CA GLN A 39 3.59 -8.23 22.79
C GLN A 39 3.25 -8.16 21.30
N ASN A 40 4.26 -8.20 20.44
CA ASN A 40 4.07 -8.15 19.00
C ASN A 40 3.73 -9.55 18.44
N LEU A 41 2.54 -10.05 18.75
CA LEU A 41 2.05 -11.36 18.31
C LEU A 41 1.90 -11.45 16.78
N ILE A 42 1.42 -10.35 16.17
CA ILE A 42 1.16 -10.22 14.75
C ILE A 42 2.02 -9.10 14.16
N ALA A 43 2.98 -9.50 13.33
CA ALA A 43 3.88 -8.58 12.64
C ALA A 43 3.12 -7.63 11.71
N ALA A 44 3.63 -6.41 11.57
CA ALA A 44 3.15 -5.48 10.55
C ALA A 44 3.62 -5.97 9.17
N THR A 45 2.68 -6.30 8.30
CA THR A 45 2.92 -6.75 6.92
C THR A 45 2.12 -5.88 5.95
N SER A 46 2.38 -6.06 4.65
CA SER A 46 1.59 -5.41 3.59
C SER A 46 0.16 -5.96 3.44
N ASN A 47 -0.17 -7.07 4.12
CA ASN A 47 -1.50 -7.65 4.14
C ASN A 47 -1.80 -8.10 5.58
N SER A 48 -2.41 -7.18 6.33
CA SER A 48 -2.66 -7.34 7.77
C SER A 48 -3.65 -8.47 8.03
N PHE A 49 -4.64 -8.65 7.14
CA PHE A 49 -5.63 -9.72 7.24
C PHE A 49 -5.01 -11.12 7.14
N THR A 50 -4.07 -11.30 6.20
CA THR A 50 -3.33 -12.55 6.05
C THR A 50 -2.43 -12.82 7.25
N ALA A 51 -1.83 -11.78 7.84
CA ALA A 51 -1.02 -11.94 9.04
C ALA A 51 -1.84 -12.41 10.25
N ILE A 52 -3.07 -11.91 10.41
CA ILE A 52 -4.02 -12.35 11.44
C ILE A 52 -4.44 -13.80 11.21
N THR A 53 -4.93 -14.12 10.01
CA THR A 53 -5.46 -15.45 9.69
C THR A 53 -4.39 -16.55 9.74
N LYS A 54 -3.12 -16.25 9.43
CA LYS A 54 -2.00 -17.21 9.56
C LYS A 54 -1.75 -17.71 10.98
N ARG A 55 -2.22 -16.99 12.00
CA ARG A 55 -2.06 -17.36 13.41
C ARG A 55 -3.20 -18.21 13.95
N LEU A 56 -4.20 -18.51 13.12
CA LEU A 56 -5.44 -19.17 13.53
C LEU A 56 -5.61 -20.52 12.82
N SER A 57 -6.32 -21.45 13.47
CA SER A 57 -6.79 -22.69 12.85
C SER A 57 -7.87 -22.42 11.80
N GLU A 58 -8.16 -23.38 10.92
CA GLU A 58 -9.16 -23.22 9.84
C GLU A 58 -10.55 -22.85 10.37
N GLU A 59 -10.98 -23.44 11.48
CA GLU A 59 -12.27 -23.12 12.13
C GLU A 59 -12.32 -21.64 12.56
N LYS A 60 -11.27 -21.16 13.22
CA LYS A 60 -11.16 -19.77 13.69
C LYS A 60 -11.01 -18.75 12.54
N LYS A 61 -10.48 -19.17 11.38
CA LYS A 61 -10.41 -18.31 10.19
C LYS A 61 -11.80 -17.98 9.65
N LEU A 62 -12.74 -18.92 9.73
CA LEU A 62 -14.11 -18.72 9.28
C LEU A 62 -14.82 -17.72 10.20
N ALA A 63 -14.67 -17.87 11.52
CA ALA A 63 -15.18 -16.92 12.52
C ALA A 63 -14.66 -15.50 12.27
N ILE A 64 -13.35 -15.31 12.01
CA ILE A 64 -12.81 -13.99 11.68
C ILE A 64 -13.41 -13.42 10.41
N ARG A 65 -13.60 -14.22 9.35
CA ARG A 65 -14.23 -13.73 8.10
C ARG A 65 -15.66 -13.25 8.35
N GLU A 66 -16.44 -13.98 9.13
CA GLU A 66 -17.79 -13.57 9.52
C GLU A 66 -17.78 -12.26 10.32
N ILE A 67 -16.81 -12.09 11.22
CA ILE A 67 -16.65 -10.85 11.99
C ILE A 67 -16.34 -9.67 11.06
N PHE A 68 -15.42 -9.82 10.10
CA PHE A 68 -15.12 -8.76 9.13
C PHE A 68 -16.34 -8.42 8.25
N LEU A 69 -17.14 -9.42 7.88
CA LEU A 69 -18.38 -9.20 7.16
C LEU A 69 -19.38 -8.39 8.02
N LYS A 70 -19.58 -8.77 9.28
CA LYS A 70 -20.43 -8.01 10.23
C LYS A 70 -19.94 -6.57 10.41
N LEU A 71 -18.63 -6.36 10.52
CA LEU A 71 -18.03 -5.03 10.63
C LEU A 71 -18.30 -4.17 9.38
N SER A 72 -18.33 -4.79 8.19
CA SER A 72 -18.60 -4.10 6.93
C SER A 72 -20.06 -3.67 6.76
N THR A 73 -21.00 -4.41 7.35
CA THR A 73 -22.44 -4.17 7.21
C THR A 73 -23.06 -3.38 8.36
N SER A 74 -22.39 -3.29 9.51
CA SER A 74 -22.91 -2.53 10.66
C SER A 74 -22.84 -1.02 10.40
N SER A 75 -23.60 -0.19 11.13
CA SER A 75 -23.35 1.27 11.16
C SER A 75 -22.41 1.62 12.31
N ILE A 76 -21.62 2.70 12.19
CA ILE A 76 -20.72 3.20 13.25
C ILE A 76 -20.78 4.73 13.40
N SER A 77 -21.86 5.34 12.94
CA SER A 77 -22.02 6.79 12.86
C SER A 77 -22.28 7.40 14.24
N THR A 78 -22.78 6.62 15.20
CA THR A 78 -23.06 7.07 16.57
C THR A 78 -22.27 6.30 17.64
N GLU A 79 -22.13 6.88 18.83
CA GLU A 79 -21.49 6.24 19.96
C GLU A 79 -22.25 4.98 20.40
N GLU A 80 -23.58 5.00 20.30
CA GLU A 80 -24.47 3.88 20.60
C GLU A 80 -24.22 2.71 19.64
N GLU A 81 -24.05 3.00 18.34
CA GLU A 81 -23.71 2.00 17.34
C GLU A 81 -22.30 1.44 17.57
N TRP A 82 -21.34 2.29 17.95
CA TRP A 82 -20.00 1.83 18.31
C TRP A 82 -19.97 0.90 19.52
N LYS A 83 -20.83 1.14 20.52
CA LYS A 83 -21.00 0.23 21.66
C LYS A 83 -21.45 -1.18 21.23
N GLN A 84 -22.15 -1.32 20.10
CA GLN A 84 -22.50 -2.63 19.52
C GLN A 84 -21.33 -3.31 18.81
N ILE A 85 -20.36 -2.53 18.32
CA ILE A 85 -19.12 -3.05 17.69
C ILE A 85 -18.11 -3.54 18.70
N ILE A 86 -18.07 -2.96 19.90
CA ILE A 86 -17.11 -3.36 20.95
C ILE A 86 -17.18 -4.86 21.24
N PRO A 87 -18.35 -5.49 21.51
CA PRO A 87 -18.45 -6.93 21.70
C PRO A 87 -17.91 -7.75 20.52
N ILE A 88 -18.14 -7.29 19.28
CA ILE A 88 -17.62 -7.96 18.07
C ILE A 88 -16.09 -7.96 18.07
N LEU A 89 -15.46 -6.86 18.48
CA LEU A 89 -14.01 -6.74 18.58
C LEU A 89 -13.44 -7.54 19.75
N GLU A 90 -14.19 -7.69 20.84
CA GLU A 90 -13.84 -8.55 21.96
C GLU A 90 -13.91 -10.03 21.58
N ASP A 91 -14.86 -10.44 20.74
CA ASP A 91 -14.93 -11.81 20.22
C ASP A 91 -13.69 -12.16 19.41
N ILE A 92 -13.14 -11.21 18.63
CA ILE A 92 -11.84 -11.42 17.97
C ILE A 92 -10.75 -11.70 19.00
N LEU A 93 -10.70 -10.96 20.12
CA LEU A 93 -9.69 -11.20 21.15
C LEU A 93 -9.83 -12.58 21.79
N LYS A 94 -11.06 -13.07 22.00
CA LYS A 94 -11.34 -14.42 22.50
C LYS A 94 -10.78 -15.51 21.57
N GLU A 95 -10.85 -15.31 20.25
CA GLU A 95 -10.27 -16.25 19.28
C GLU A 95 -8.75 -16.42 19.45
N PHE A 96 -8.07 -15.38 19.96
CA PHE A 96 -6.65 -15.37 20.30
C PHE A 96 -6.36 -15.71 21.78
N GLU A 97 -7.36 -16.12 22.56
CA GLU A 97 -7.24 -16.36 24.00
C GLU A 97 -6.77 -15.12 24.77
N LEU A 98 -7.13 -13.93 24.27
CA LEU A 98 -6.78 -12.63 24.85
C LEU A 98 -8.00 -11.98 25.50
N THR A 99 -7.72 -11.16 26.51
CA THR A 99 -8.72 -10.38 27.23
C THR A 99 -8.44 -8.87 27.10
N VAL A 100 -9.49 -8.09 27.32
CA VAL A 100 -9.40 -6.63 27.29
C VAL A 100 -8.60 -6.13 28.49
N ASN A 101 -7.48 -5.45 28.23
CA ASN A 101 -6.69 -4.75 29.24
C ASN A 101 -6.87 -3.21 29.14
N ASP A 102 -6.29 -2.45 30.06
CA ASP A 102 -6.43 -0.99 30.09
C ASP A 102 -5.96 -0.27 28.81
N LYS A 103 -4.93 -0.80 28.13
CA LYS A 103 -4.47 -0.28 26.83
C LYS A 103 -5.47 -0.55 25.72
N THR A 104 -6.20 -1.65 25.84
CA THR A 104 -7.22 -2.08 24.89
C THR A 104 -8.50 -1.27 25.09
N LYS A 105 -8.93 -1.05 26.33
CA LYS A 105 -10.04 -0.15 26.68
C LYS A 105 -9.83 1.24 26.11
N LYS A 106 -8.64 1.83 26.36
CA LYS A 106 -8.28 3.15 25.78
C LYS A 106 -8.30 3.17 24.25
N PHE A 107 -7.98 2.06 23.59
CA PHE A 107 -7.98 1.97 22.12
C PHE A 107 -9.38 1.78 21.52
N LEU A 108 -10.32 1.26 22.30
CA LEU A 108 -11.72 1.01 21.94
C LEU A 108 -12.67 2.15 22.33
N LEU A 109 -12.18 3.20 23.02
CA LEU A 109 -13.00 4.37 23.33
C LEU A 109 -13.56 5.00 22.04
N TRP A 110 -14.81 5.43 22.11
CA TRP A 110 -15.42 6.25 21.07
C TRP A 110 -14.64 7.56 20.94
N THR A 111 -14.39 7.93 19.70
CA THR A 111 -13.96 9.28 19.33
C THR A 111 -15.04 9.84 18.42
N ASN A 112 -15.49 11.06 18.67
CA ASN A 112 -16.40 11.75 17.75
C ASN A 112 -15.77 11.77 16.35
N GLU A 113 -16.59 11.92 15.31
CA GLU A 113 -16.07 12.35 14.02
C GLU A 113 -15.45 13.71 14.21
N THR A 114 -14.16 13.73 14.55
CA THR A 114 -13.32 14.81 14.07
C THR A 114 -13.55 14.83 12.58
N VAL A 115 -14.05 15.96 12.06
CA VAL A 115 -13.73 16.39 10.70
C VAL A 115 -12.29 15.93 10.48
N LEU A 116 -12.01 15.25 9.37
CA LEU A 116 -10.68 14.79 9.00
C LEU A 116 -9.71 15.97 8.74
N SER A 117 -9.77 17.01 9.58
CA SER A 117 -8.83 18.09 9.76
C SER A 117 -7.94 17.91 11.00
N ASP A 118 -8.35 17.19 12.05
CA ASP A 118 -7.65 17.26 13.36
C ASP A 118 -7.41 15.91 14.08
N ILE A 119 -7.00 14.88 13.35
CA ILE A 119 -6.12 13.85 13.94
C ILE A 119 -4.69 14.28 13.62
N ASP A 120 -4.16 15.09 14.54
CA ASP A 120 -2.78 15.61 14.66
C ASP A 120 -2.49 16.94 13.91
N GLN A 121 -2.84 18.09 14.53
CA GLN A 121 -2.34 19.44 14.18
C GLN A 121 -0.82 19.63 14.41
N GLY A 122 -0.03 18.58 14.25
CA GLY A 122 1.43 18.61 14.15
C GLY A 122 1.94 18.19 12.77
N THR A 123 1.09 17.68 11.89
CA THR A 123 1.54 17.23 10.56
C THR A 123 0.55 17.65 9.49
N MET A 124 1.04 18.47 8.55
CA MET A 124 0.49 18.77 7.23
C MET A 124 -0.36 17.64 6.65
N PRO A 125 -1.39 17.92 5.82
CA PRO A 125 -2.27 16.92 5.24
C PRO A 125 -1.43 15.75 4.75
N GLN A 126 -1.48 14.63 5.48
CA GLN A 126 -0.81 13.43 5.05
C GLN A 126 -1.65 12.95 3.87
N ALA A 127 -1.25 13.40 2.68
CA ALA A 127 -1.18 12.56 1.51
C ALA A 127 -1.21 11.10 1.94
N LEU A 128 -2.12 10.31 1.36
CA LEU A 128 -1.99 8.85 1.35
C LEU A 128 -0.48 8.57 1.25
N PRO A 129 0.15 7.75 2.09
CA PRO A 129 1.61 7.76 2.29
C PRO A 129 2.44 7.57 1.00
N ASN A 130 1.76 7.20 -0.08
CA ASN A 130 2.26 7.07 -1.43
C ASN A 130 1.50 7.96 -2.44
N HIS A 131 1.12 9.17 -2.09
CA HIS A 131 0.41 10.08 -2.99
C HIS A 131 1.02 11.47 -2.89
N TYR A 132 1.13 12.17 -4.00
CA TYR A 132 1.64 13.54 -4.00
C TYR A 132 0.97 14.31 -5.11
N VAL A 133 0.37 15.45 -4.75
CA VAL A 133 -0.22 16.36 -5.72
C VAL A 133 0.76 17.49 -5.96
N TYR A 134 1.37 17.50 -7.14
CA TYR A 134 2.17 18.62 -7.61
C TYR A 134 1.26 19.73 -8.13
N GLN A 135 1.39 20.94 -7.61
CA GLN A 135 0.70 22.13 -8.11
C GLN A 135 1.71 23.17 -8.60
N GLU A 136 1.60 23.53 -9.87
CA GLU A 136 2.41 24.57 -10.49
C GLU A 136 1.89 25.97 -10.11
N LYS A 137 2.80 26.84 -9.65
CA LYS A 137 2.44 28.17 -9.10
C LYS A 137 1.90 29.15 -10.13
N GLU A 138 2.38 29.09 -11.37
CA GLU A 138 2.10 30.12 -12.40
C GLU A 138 1.20 29.62 -13.54
N GLY A 139 1.05 28.31 -13.73
CA GLY A 139 0.29 27.72 -14.84
C GLY A 139 -0.99 26.99 -14.43
N GLY A 140 -1.27 26.87 -13.13
CA GLY A 140 -2.42 26.11 -12.61
C GLY A 140 -2.36 24.59 -12.90
N ARG A 141 -1.24 24.09 -13.43
CA ARG A 141 -1.06 22.66 -13.72
C ARG A 141 -1.02 21.87 -12.42
N CYS A 142 -1.93 20.91 -12.32
CA CYS A 142 -1.99 19.97 -11.21
C CYS A 142 -1.63 18.57 -11.72
N VAL A 143 -0.72 17.87 -11.05
CA VAL A 143 -0.38 16.48 -11.35
C VAL A 143 -0.49 15.65 -10.09
N ASP A 144 -1.40 14.69 -10.15
CA ASP A 144 -1.58 13.66 -9.14
C ASP A 144 -0.55 12.52 -9.37
N LEU A 145 0.26 12.23 -8.36
CA LEU A 145 1.27 11.16 -8.37
C LEU A 145 0.93 10.10 -7.33
N GLU A 146 0.75 8.86 -7.78
CA GLU A 146 0.68 7.68 -6.91
C GLU A 146 2.02 6.93 -6.92
N PHE A 147 2.54 6.60 -5.75
CA PHE A 147 3.73 5.80 -5.54
C PHE A 147 3.35 4.36 -5.18
N GLY A 148 4.14 3.41 -5.64
CA GLY A 148 3.82 2.01 -5.39
C GLY A 148 4.97 1.11 -5.71
N SER A 149 4.96 -0.06 -5.08
CA SER A 149 5.83 -1.14 -5.51
C SER A 149 5.28 -1.76 -6.81
N ILE A 150 6.14 -2.37 -7.61
CA ILE A 150 5.71 -3.12 -8.81
C ILE A 150 4.68 -4.20 -8.46
N HIS A 151 4.79 -4.79 -7.27
CA HIS A 151 3.89 -5.84 -6.79
C HIS A 151 2.50 -5.30 -6.44
N SER A 152 2.39 -4.06 -5.93
CA SER A 152 1.11 -3.46 -5.51
C SER A 152 0.26 -2.96 -6.69
N VAL A 153 0.86 -2.78 -7.87
CA VAL A 153 0.18 -2.28 -9.08
C VAL A 153 -0.08 -3.38 -10.12
N LYS A 154 0.13 -4.65 -9.76
CA LYS A 154 -0.05 -5.77 -10.68
C LYS A 154 -1.51 -5.88 -11.11
N GLY A 155 -1.75 -5.93 -12.42
CA GLY A 155 -3.10 -6.02 -12.99
C GLY A 155 -3.80 -4.67 -13.20
N ARG A 156 -3.25 -3.57 -12.66
CA ARG A 156 -3.72 -2.21 -12.92
C ARG A 156 -3.09 -1.67 -14.21
N THR A 157 -3.71 -0.66 -14.82
CA THR A 157 -3.11 0.04 -15.97
C THR A 157 -3.20 1.54 -15.76
N HIS A 158 -2.12 2.26 -16.03
CA HIS A 158 -1.99 3.69 -15.79
C HIS A 158 -1.79 4.43 -17.11
N LEU A 159 -2.20 5.71 -17.16
CA LEU A 159 -1.97 6.55 -18.33
C LEU A 159 -0.47 6.78 -18.55
N ALA A 160 0.24 7.18 -17.49
CA ALA A 160 1.68 7.36 -17.45
C ALA A 160 2.29 6.56 -16.29
N THR A 161 3.52 6.10 -16.42
CA THR A 161 4.25 5.41 -15.34
C THR A 161 5.72 5.79 -15.38
N LEU A 162 6.24 6.24 -14.23
CA LEU A 162 7.67 6.40 -13.99
C LEU A 162 8.16 5.21 -13.17
N VAL A 163 9.05 4.39 -13.73
CA VAL A 163 9.73 3.33 -12.99
C VAL A 163 10.99 3.91 -12.38
N LEU A 164 10.96 4.09 -11.05
CA LEU A 164 12.09 4.53 -10.25
C LEU A 164 12.71 3.32 -9.55
N GLU A 165 14.03 3.18 -9.67
CA GLU A 165 14.78 2.21 -8.89
C GLU A 165 15.30 2.83 -7.59
N THR A 166 15.16 2.09 -6.47
CA THR A 166 15.86 2.36 -5.22
C THR A 166 16.95 1.31 -4.98
N TYR A 167 18.11 1.76 -4.49
CA TYR A 167 19.24 0.87 -4.19
C TYR A 167 19.01 0.12 -2.86
N LEU A 168 19.02 -1.21 -2.91
CA LEU A 168 19.04 -2.04 -1.69
C LEU A 168 20.33 -2.87 -1.57
N ARG A 169 20.83 -3.43 -2.68
CA ARG A 169 22.09 -4.21 -2.78
C ARG A 169 22.71 -4.19 -4.19
N THR A 170 21.88 -4.10 -5.22
CA THR A 170 22.26 -4.10 -6.63
C THR A 170 21.32 -3.21 -7.43
N HIS A 171 21.78 -2.70 -8.58
CA HIS A 171 20.94 -1.93 -9.50
C HIS A 171 20.30 -2.82 -10.57
N ASN A 172 19.00 -3.00 -10.48
CA ASN A 172 18.10 -3.69 -11.40
C ASN A 172 18.01 -2.98 -12.75
N MET A 173 18.05 -1.66 -12.82
CA MET A 173 18.00 -0.91 -14.09
C MET A 173 19.22 -1.21 -14.95
N ARG A 174 20.40 -1.31 -14.31
CA ARG A 174 21.63 -1.73 -14.99
C ARG A 174 21.52 -3.13 -15.62
N ALA A 175 20.79 -4.05 -14.98
CA ALA A 175 20.61 -5.40 -15.49
C ALA A 175 19.72 -5.47 -16.74
N ILE A 176 18.80 -4.51 -16.92
CA ILE A 176 17.91 -4.47 -18.08
C ILE A 176 18.39 -3.58 -19.22
N LEU A 177 19.35 -2.67 -18.97
CA LEU A 177 19.84 -1.71 -19.96
C LEU A 177 20.21 -2.34 -21.30
N LYS A 178 20.89 -3.49 -21.27
CA LYS A 178 21.23 -4.26 -22.49
C LYS A 178 20.00 -4.65 -23.31
N ASN A 179 18.90 -5.01 -22.66
CA ASN A 179 17.64 -5.32 -23.33
C ASN A 179 16.97 -4.06 -23.90
N LEU A 180 17.03 -2.94 -23.16
CA LEU A 180 16.51 -1.65 -23.63
C LEU A 180 17.27 -1.16 -24.88
N CYS A 181 18.57 -1.43 -24.96
CA CYS A 181 19.43 -1.16 -26.12
C CYS A 181 19.30 -2.20 -27.25
N ALA A 182 18.26 -3.05 -27.24
CA ALA A 182 18.05 -4.14 -28.21
C ALA A 182 19.25 -5.09 -28.38
N ASN A 183 20.07 -5.22 -27.33
CA ASN A 183 21.24 -6.09 -27.30
C ASN A 183 21.15 -7.07 -26.11
N PRO A 184 20.13 -7.95 -26.09
CA PRO A 184 19.88 -8.84 -24.95
C PRO A 184 21.07 -9.79 -24.71
N PRO A 185 21.41 -10.08 -23.44
CA PRO A 185 22.45 -11.04 -23.12
C PRO A 185 22.04 -12.46 -23.53
N ARG A 186 23.02 -13.31 -23.87
CA ARG A 186 22.78 -14.72 -24.24
C ARG A 186 22.14 -15.57 -23.14
N SER A 187 22.37 -15.20 -21.87
CA SER A 187 21.77 -15.86 -20.71
C SER A 187 21.48 -14.83 -19.62
N TYR A 188 20.34 -15.00 -18.95
CA TYR A 188 19.87 -14.12 -17.89
C TYR A 188 20.25 -14.59 -16.49
N GLY A 189 20.59 -15.88 -16.32
CA GLY A 189 20.95 -16.47 -15.03
C GLY A 189 20.03 -16.03 -13.88
N SER A 190 20.62 -15.55 -12.79
CA SER A 190 19.90 -15.04 -11.60
C SER A 190 19.09 -13.75 -11.82
N ASN A 191 19.24 -13.06 -12.97
CA ASN A 191 18.51 -11.83 -13.27
C ASN A 191 17.14 -12.06 -13.92
N GLN A 192 16.74 -13.31 -14.19
CA GLN A 192 15.47 -13.60 -14.88
C GLN A 192 14.24 -13.11 -14.11
N SER A 193 14.22 -13.26 -12.78
CA SER A 193 13.11 -12.76 -11.93
C SER A 193 13.02 -11.23 -11.96
N ARG A 194 14.17 -10.54 -11.99
CA ARG A 194 14.26 -9.08 -12.07
C ARG A 194 13.76 -8.56 -13.42
N LEU A 195 14.10 -9.25 -14.51
CA LEU A 195 13.61 -8.91 -15.83
C LEU A 195 12.08 -9.03 -15.92
N LYS A 196 11.51 -10.10 -15.37
CA LYS A 196 10.04 -10.26 -15.29
C LYS A 196 9.39 -9.16 -14.47
N CYS A 197 10.01 -8.76 -13.35
CA CYS A 197 9.51 -7.67 -12.51
C CYS A 197 9.49 -6.33 -13.27
N GLN A 198 10.59 -5.99 -13.95
CA GLN A 198 10.71 -4.79 -14.79
C GLN A 198 9.69 -4.78 -15.93
N TYR A 199 9.49 -5.93 -16.58
CA TYR A 199 8.46 -6.09 -17.61
C TYR A 199 7.05 -5.79 -17.07
N VAL A 200 6.71 -6.27 -15.87
CA VAL A 200 5.42 -5.95 -15.24
C VAL A 200 5.28 -4.43 -15.03
N ALA A 201 6.34 -3.75 -14.55
CA ALA A 201 6.33 -2.31 -14.34
C ALA A 201 6.14 -1.52 -15.64
N MET A 202 6.93 -1.85 -16.67
CA MET A 202 6.91 -1.18 -17.97
C MET A 202 5.56 -1.34 -18.69
N THR A 203 4.91 -2.50 -18.53
CA THR A 203 3.59 -2.78 -19.14
C THR A 203 2.41 -2.15 -18.40
N ARG A 204 2.64 -1.39 -17.32
CA ARG A 204 1.56 -0.64 -16.67
C ARG A 204 1.18 0.63 -17.45
N ALA A 205 2.10 1.23 -18.21
CA ALA A 205 1.87 2.47 -18.95
C ALA A 205 1.08 2.23 -20.24
N LYS A 206 0.05 3.05 -20.49
CA LYS A 206 -0.69 3.11 -21.77
C LYS A 206 -0.12 4.13 -22.76
N ALA A 207 0.21 5.33 -22.27
CA ALA A 207 0.60 6.44 -23.13
C ALA A 207 2.05 6.88 -22.93
N LEU A 208 2.53 6.91 -21.68
CA LEU A 208 3.88 7.37 -21.37
C LEU A 208 4.59 6.46 -20.37
N LEU A 209 5.72 5.90 -20.79
CA LEU A 209 6.65 5.16 -19.94
C LEU A 209 7.92 5.98 -19.73
N CYS A 210 8.30 6.18 -18.47
CA CYS A 210 9.57 6.78 -18.09
C CYS A 210 10.37 5.80 -17.24
N LEU A 211 11.67 5.71 -17.48
CA LEU A 211 12.61 4.92 -16.68
C LEU A 211 13.65 5.85 -16.09
N ALA A 212 13.71 5.93 -14.76
CA ALA A 212 14.76 6.68 -14.08
C ALA A 212 15.96 5.75 -13.82
N MET A 213 17.12 6.14 -14.34
CA MET A 213 18.37 5.39 -14.22
C MET A 213 19.49 6.31 -13.74
N PRO A 214 20.38 5.85 -12.85
CA PRO A 214 21.59 6.60 -12.50
C PRO A 214 22.44 6.89 -13.73
N LYS A 215 22.94 8.13 -13.82
CA LYS A 215 23.68 8.65 -14.99
C LYS A 215 24.92 7.81 -15.29
N GLU A 216 25.58 7.32 -14.25
CA GLU A 216 26.78 6.48 -14.33
C GLU A 216 26.56 5.12 -15.01
N PHE A 217 25.32 4.67 -15.19
CA PHE A 217 25.03 3.41 -15.89
C PHE A 217 24.79 3.58 -17.39
N VAL A 218 24.52 4.80 -17.85
CA VAL A 218 24.14 5.08 -19.23
C VAL A 218 25.26 5.89 -19.88
N ASP A 219 26.29 5.18 -20.36
CA ASP A 219 27.38 5.78 -21.13
C ASP A 219 26.91 6.31 -22.49
N ILE A 220 27.78 7.06 -23.18
CA ILE A 220 27.47 7.70 -24.47
C ILE A 220 26.98 6.67 -25.49
N THR A 221 27.60 5.50 -25.55
CA THR A 221 27.21 4.42 -26.46
C THR A 221 25.81 3.88 -26.14
N ALA A 222 25.48 3.69 -24.87
CA ALA A 222 24.13 3.29 -24.45
C ALA A 222 23.10 4.38 -24.78
N GLN A 223 23.44 5.65 -24.63
CA GLN A 223 22.56 6.77 -24.99
C GLN A 223 22.22 6.76 -26.48
N GLU A 224 23.23 6.61 -27.35
CA GLU A 224 23.04 6.52 -28.81
C GLU A 224 22.15 5.34 -29.21
N LEU A 225 22.38 4.17 -28.60
CA LEU A 225 21.57 2.97 -28.86
C LEU A 225 20.12 3.16 -28.41
N LEU A 226 19.90 3.71 -27.22
CA LEU A 226 18.56 4.00 -26.71
C LEU A 226 17.81 4.98 -27.61
N GLN A 227 18.46 6.07 -28.02
CA GLN A 227 17.88 7.05 -28.94
C GLN A 227 17.52 6.44 -30.29
N LYS A 228 18.39 5.59 -30.84
CA LYS A 228 18.13 4.87 -32.09
C LYS A 228 16.91 3.97 -32.02
N ILE A 229 16.59 3.43 -30.85
CA ILE A 229 15.43 2.57 -30.60
C ILE A 229 14.17 3.40 -30.27
N GLY A 230 14.30 4.72 -30.17
CA GLY A 230 13.18 5.65 -29.99
C GLY A 230 13.02 6.20 -28.56
N TRP A 231 13.97 5.94 -27.67
CA TRP A 231 13.95 6.55 -26.33
C TRP A 231 14.34 8.03 -26.38
N THR A 232 13.54 8.88 -25.75
CA THR A 232 13.94 10.25 -25.46
C THR A 232 14.69 10.28 -24.14
N ILE A 233 15.90 10.83 -24.14
CA ILE A 233 16.76 10.90 -22.96
C ILE A 233 16.72 12.32 -22.40
N LYS A 234 16.44 12.44 -21.10
CA LYS A 234 16.57 13.69 -20.34
C LYS A 234 17.52 13.46 -19.17
N ILE A 235 18.55 14.28 -19.09
CA ILE A 235 19.46 14.32 -17.94
C ILE A 235 18.87 15.31 -16.95
N VAL A 236 18.65 14.87 -15.72
CA VAL A 236 18.16 15.70 -14.61
C VAL A 236 19.37 15.97 -13.71
N GLU A 237 19.59 17.24 -13.38
CA GLU A 237 20.67 17.71 -12.49
C GLU A 237 20.32 17.55 -11.00
#